data_AF-A0AAV0X8A9-F1
#
_entry.id   AF-A0AAV0X8A9-F1
#
_cell.length_a   1.000
_cell.length_b   1.000
_cell.length_c   1.000
_cell.angle_alpha   90.00
_cell.angle_beta   90.00
_cell.angle_gamma   90.00
#
_symmetry.space_group_name_H-M   'P 1'
#
loop_
_entity.id
_entity.type
_entity.pdbx_description
1 polymer ?
#
loop_
_entity_poly.entity_id
_entity_poly.type
_entity_poly.pdbx_seq_one_letter_code
_entity_poly.pdbx_strand_id
1 'polypeptide(L)'
;MTTLWGDILQRFNKTSKQLQSVEFDLGTVVSVYEFLIRYVLDLRSMFDTYEERAVNKSGHKIYRKIRKRKRELTVDEKREGEINFEIRYSLRINTYYAIIDKLHSELERKNLYYDEANKKFNFLFQIIKLPPLEVYKKTQILQNIYKNDFSSSFANECIQFRSYLMSLTENIRPKTIVDIFIRTEKLQ
;
A
#
# COMPACT_ATOMS: atom_id res chain seq x y z
N MET A 1 4.52 -22.84 -0.19
CA MET A 1 3.69 -21.72 0.33
C MET A 1 4.18 -21.15 1.65
N THR A 2 4.61 -21.96 2.64
CA THR A 2 5.13 -21.44 3.93
C THR A 2 6.29 -20.46 3.77
N THR A 3 7.21 -20.73 2.84
CA THR A 3 8.34 -19.85 2.51
C THR A 3 7.88 -18.49 1.97
N LEU A 4 6.90 -18.48 1.07
CA LEU A 4 6.26 -17.25 0.56
C LEU A 4 5.59 -16.45 1.68
N TRP A 5 4.73 -17.10 2.46
CA TRP A 5 4.03 -16.44 3.56
C TRP A 5 4.99 -15.89 4.63
N GLY A 6 6.10 -16.57 4.90
CA GLY A 6 7.14 -16.07 5.80
C GLY A 6 7.67 -14.71 5.38
N ASP A 7 8.08 -14.58 4.11
CA ASP A 7 8.62 -13.33 3.57
C ASP A 7 7.54 -12.21 3.54
N ILE A 8 6.33 -12.54 3.08
CA ILE A 8 5.19 -11.61 3.05
C ILE A 8 4.89 -11.08 4.44
N LEU A 9 4.68 -11.96 5.43
CA LEU A 9 4.33 -11.56 6.79
C LEU A 9 5.44 -10.73 7.44
N GLN A 10 6.71 -11.09 7.20
CA GLN A 10 7.83 -10.31 7.70
C GLN A 10 7.82 -8.88 7.13
N ARG A 11 7.57 -8.73 5.83
CA ARG A 11 7.57 -7.41 5.17
C ARG A 11 6.37 -6.57 5.58
N PHE A 12 5.19 -7.18 5.66
CA PHE A 12 3.97 -6.51 6.14
C PHE A 12 4.12 -6.03 7.59
N ASN A 13 4.74 -6.83 8.47
CA ASN A 13 5.00 -6.43 9.85
C ASN A 13 5.94 -5.21 9.93
N LYS A 14 7.03 -5.20 9.13
CA LYS A 14 7.95 -4.04 9.07
C LYS A 14 7.24 -2.78 8.60
N THR A 15 6.46 -2.88 7.52
CA THR A 15 5.64 -1.78 7.02
C THR A 15 4.64 -1.30 8.08
N SER A 16 3.94 -2.22 8.75
CA SER A 16 2.96 -1.88 9.79
C SER A 16 3.60 -1.12 10.96
N LYS A 17 4.77 -1.56 11.44
CA LYS A 17 5.52 -0.84 12.48
C LYS A 17 5.95 0.56 12.04
N GLN A 18 6.37 0.71 10.78
CA GLN A 18 6.73 2.03 10.23
C GLN A 18 5.52 2.96 10.18
N LEU A 19 4.36 2.47 9.76
CA LEU A 19 3.10 3.23 9.72
C LEU A 19 2.59 3.65 11.11
N GLN A 20 2.99 2.94 12.17
CA GLN A 20 2.63 3.24 13.56
C GLN A 20 3.66 4.15 14.27
N SER A 21 4.67 4.64 13.57
CA SER A 21 5.65 5.55 14.17
C SER A 21 5.05 6.92 14.49
N VAL A 22 5.56 7.58 15.53
CA VAL A 22 5.02 8.85 16.05
C VAL A 22 5.24 10.01 15.09
N GLU A 23 6.33 9.99 14.32
CA GLU A 23 6.68 11.01 13.35
C GLU A 23 6.20 10.61 11.95
N PHE A 24 4.88 10.70 11.70
CA PHE A 24 4.30 10.23 10.45
C PHE A 24 3.72 11.36 9.58
N ASP A 25 4.11 11.40 8.31
CA ASP A 25 3.63 12.32 7.27
C ASP A 25 2.78 11.57 6.24
N LEU A 26 1.67 12.16 5.80
CA LEU A 26 0.71 11.48 4.92
C LEU A 26 1.31 11.03 3.58
N GLY A 27 2.25 11.80 3.03
CA GLY A 27 3.01 11.42 1.83
C GLY A 27 3.91 10.19 2.04
N THR A 28 4.40 10.00 3.25
CA THR A 28 5.13 8.79 3.64
C THR A 28 4.21 7.56 3.68
N VAL A 29 2.92 7.70 4.02
CA VAL A 29 1.96 6.55 4.03
C VAL A 29 1.90 6.00 2.62
N VAL A 30 1.59 6.89 1.67
CA VAL A 30 1.41 6.56 0.27
C VAL A 30 2.67 5.89 -0.29
N SER A 31 3.82 6.50 -0.05
CA SER A 31 5.12 5.95 -0.47
C SER A 31 5.37 4.54 0.07
N VAL A 32 5.12 4.32 1.37
CA VAL A 32 5.33 3.02 2.02
C VAL A 32 4.41 1.94 1.44
N TYR A 33 3.15 2.27 1.18
CA TYR A 33 2.23 1.35 0.50
C TYR A 33 2.65 1.07 -0.94
N GLU A 34 3.08 2.08 -1.70
CA GLU A 34 3.61 1.88 -3.06
C GLU A 34 4.80 0.92 -3.08
N PHE A 35 5.74 1.05 -2.14
CA PHE A 35 6.86 0.12 -2.02
C PHE A 35 6.41 -1.30 -1.68
N LEU A 36 5.41 -1.45 -0.80
CA LEU A 36 4.86 -2.77 -0.46
C LEU A 36 4.10 -3.41 -1.63
N ILE A 37 3.37 -2.61 -2.41
CA ILE A 37 2.67 -3.04 -3.64
C ILE A 37 3.69 -3.55 -4.66
N ARG A 38 4.74 -2.76 -4.95
CA ARG A 38 5.83 -3.16 -5.87
C ARG A 38 6.49 -4.46 -5.40
N TYR A 39 6.80 -4.56 -4.11
CA TYR A 39 7.35 -5.79 -3.53
C TYR A 39 6.45 -7.01 -3.78
N VAL A 40 5.15 -6.92 -3.49
CA VAL A 40 4.19 -8.02 -3.73
C VAL A 40 4.11 -8.37 -5.21
N LEU A 41 4.12 -7.38 -6.09
CA LEU A 41 4.11 -7.58 -7.53
C LEU A 41 5.38 -8.31 -8.01
N ASP A 42 6.55 -7.95 -7.50
CA ASP A 42 7.82 -8.61 -7.84
C ASP A 42 7.79 -10.09 -7.46
N LEU A 43 7.18 -10.43 -6.30
CA LEU A 43 7.01 -11.83 -5.88
C LEU A 43 6.25 -12.64 -6.94
N ARG A 44 5.37 -12.05 -7.74
CA ARG A 44 4.64 -12.77 -8.79
C ARG A 44 5.57 -13.51 -9.75
N SER A 45 6.72 -12.91 -10.06
CA SER A 45 7.73 -13.48 -10.96
C SER A 45 8.60 -14.57 -10.30
N MET A 46 8.56 -14.68 -8.98
CA MET A 46 9.48 -15.51 -8.18
C MET A 46 8.95 -16.92 -7.85
N PHE A 47 7.96 -17.42 -8.59
CA PHE A 47 7.36 -18.73 -8.32
C PHE A 47 8.40 -19.84 -8.22
N ASP A 48 9.31 -19.92 -9.21
CA ASP A 48 10.34 -20.96 -9.27
C ASP A 48 11.28 -20.90 -8.05
N THR A 49 11.65 -19.69 -7.61
CA THR A 49 12.44 -19.47 -6.39
C THR A 49 11.74 -20.01 -5.14
N TYR A 50 10.45 -19.75 -4.98
CA TYR A 50 9.69 -20.23 -3.81
C TYR A 50 9.39 -21.73 -3.87
N GLU A 51 9.23 -22.28 -5.07
CA GLU A 51 9.14 -23.70 -5.32
C GLU A 51 10.43 -24.41 -4.90
N GLU A 52 11.59 -23.93 -5.37
CA GLU A 52 12.90 -24.48 -5.00
C GLU A 52 13.12 -24.42 -3.49
N ARG A 53 12.86 -23.28 -2.84
CA ARG A 53 12.93 -23.15 -1.38
C ARG A 53 12.03 -24.14 -0.65
N ALA A 54 10.84 -24.42 -1.19
CA ALA A 54 9.91 -25.38 -0.60
C ALA A 54 10.41 -26.83 -0.77
N VAL A 55 10.98 -27.18 -1.93
CA VAL A 55 11.61 -28.49 -2.16
C VAL A 55 12.77 -28.69 -1.21
N ASN A 56 13.67 -27.72 -1.11
CA ASN A 56 14.85 -27.78 -0.23
C ASN A 56 14.46 -27.95 1.25
N LYS A 57 13.37 -27.31 1.69
CA LYS A 57 12.90 -27.38 3.08
C LYS A 57 12.08 -28.64 3.40
N SER A 58 11.37 -29.18 2.41
CA SER A 58 10.49 -30.36 2.60
C SER A 58 11.17 -31.68 2.25
N GLY A 59 12.24 -31.68 1.45
CA GLY A 59 12.85 -32.87 0.88
C GLY A 59 12.04 -33.53 -0.25
N HIS A 60 10.90 -32.95 -0.65
CA HIS A 60 9.99 -33.55 -1.62
C HIS A 60 9.96 -32.76 -2.93
N LYS A 61 10.49 -33.35 -4.01
CA LYS A 61 10.52 -32.74 -5.35
C LYS A 61 9.27 -33.03 -6.19
N ILE A 62 8.53 -34.08 -5.84
CA ILE A 62 7.42 -34.58 -6.66
C ILE A 62 6.08 -34.13 -6.06
N TYR A 63 5.24 -33.53 -6.90
CA TYR A 63 3.86 -33.24 -6.51
C TYR A 63 3.08 -34.53 -6.30
N ARG A 64 2.39 -34.63 -5.15
CA ARG A 64 1.48 -35.74 -4.88
C ARG A 64 0.39 -35.77 -5.96
N LYS A 65 0.36 -36.84 -6.76
CA LYS A 65 -0.71 -37.07 -7.74
C LYS A 65 -2.02 -37.32 -7.00
N ILE A 66 -2.96 -36.39 -7.13
CA ILE A 66 -4.35 -36.61 -6.70
C ILE A 66 -5.03 -37.43 -7.80
N ARG A 67 -5.68 -38.53 -7.42
CA ARG A 67 -6.40 -39.41 -8.35
C ARG A 67 -7.55 -38.61 -8.96
N LYS A 68 -7.47 -38.30 -10.26
CA LYS A 68 -8.61 -37.73 -11.00
C LYS A 68 -9.62 -38.84 -11.28
N ARG A 69 -10.91 -38.59 -11.07
CA ARG A 69 -11.99 -39.52 -11.47
C ARG A 69 -11.84 -39.74 -12.98
N LYS A 70 -11.63 -40.99 -13.38
CA LYS A 70 -11.56 -41.34 -14.81
C LYS A 70 -12.97 -41.16 -15.37
N ARG A 71 -13.15 -40.27 -16.34
CA ARG A 71 -14.41 -40.18 -17.10
C ARG A 71 -14.55 -41.46 -17.92
N GLU A 72 -15.74 -42.05 -17.90
CA GLU A 72 -16.12 -43.10 -18.85
C GLU A 72 -16.31 -42.46 -20.21
N LEU A 73 -15.58 -42.97 -21.20
CA LEU A 73 -15.68 -42.52 -22.58
C LEU A 73 -16.83 -43.29 -23.23
N THR A 74 -17.63 -42.61 -24.04
CA THR A 74 -18.53 -43.29 -24.97
C THR A 74 -17.71 -43.93 -26.11
N VAL A 75 -18.29 -44.93 -26.79
CA VAL A 75 -17.58 -45.78 -27.77
C VAL A 75 -16.86 -44.97 -28.87
N ASP A 76 -17.38 -43.79 -29.21
CA ASP A 76 -16.84 -42.91 -30.26
C ASP A 76 -15.88 -41.82 -29.74
N GLU A 77 -15.70 -41.68 -28.43
CA GLU A 77 -14.80 -40.67 -27.85
C GLU A 77 -13.35 -41.18 -27.73
N LYS A 78 -12.42 -40.54 -28.45
CA LYS A 78 -10.97 -40.71 -28.25
C LYS A 78 -10.45 -39.68 -27.24
N ARG A 79 -9.46 -40.06 -26.42
CA ARG A 79 -8.76 -39.14 -25.48
C ARG A 79 -7.78 -38.18 -26.17
N GLU A 80 -8.06 -37.78 -27.41
CA GLU A 80 -7.18 -36.87 -28.13
C GLU A 80 -7.42 -35.45 -27.61
N GLY A 81 -6.40 -34.88 -26.96
CA GLY A 81 -6.46 -33.51 -26.42
C GLY A 81 -6.76 -33.38 -24.92
N GLU A 82 -6.74 -34.46 -24.12
CA GLU A 82 -6.74 -34.32 -22.66
C GLU A 82 -5.46 -33.59 -22.21
N ILE A 83 -5.57 -32.27 -22.01
CA ILE A 83 -4.49 -31.44 -21.47
C ILE A 83 -4.13 -32.01 -20.10
N ASN A 84 -2.94 -32.58 -19.99
CA ASN A 84 -2.39 -33.02 -18.73
C ASN A 84 -2.05 -31.75 -17.93
N PHE A 85 -3.04 -31.19 -17.23
CA PHE A 85 -2.87 -30.03 -16.37
C PHE A 85 -1.85 -30.40 -15.30
N GLU A 86 -0.58 -30.03 -15.53
CA GLU A 86 0.53 -30.38 -14.65
C GLU A 86 0.23 -29.77 -13.28
N ILE A 87 0.34 -30.57 -12.22
CA ILE A 87 -0.01 -30.15 -10.86
C ILE A 87 0.75 -28.88 -10.46
N ARG A 88 1.97 -28.71 -11.00
CA ARG A 88 2.79 -27.50 -10.92
C ARG A 88 2.09 -26.26 -11.45
N TYR A 89 1.55 -26.30 -12.67
CA TYR A 89 0.80 -25.18 -13.26
C TYR A 89 -0.45 -24.85 -12.45
N SER A 90 -1.18 -25.87 -11.96
CA SER A 90 -2.33 -25.64 -11.09
C SER A 90 -1.93 -24.92 -9.79
N LEU A 91 -0.86 -25.36 -9.13
CA LEU A 91 -0.34 -24.69 -7.92
C LEU A 91 0.10 -23.25 -8.22
N ARG A 92 0.77 -23.02 -9.35
CA ARG A 92 1.22 -21.69 -9.79
C ARG A 92 0.05 -20.74 -10.03
N ILE A 93 -0.93 -21.16 -10.81
CA ILE A 93 -2.06 -20.30 -11.22
C ILE A 93 -3.09 -20.18 -10.11
N ASN A 94 -3.60 -21.31 -9.61
CA ASN A 94 -4.76 -21.33 -8.72
C ASN A 94 -4.43 -21.01 -7.27
N THR A 95 -3.15 -21.02 -6.89
CA THR A 95 -2.73 -20.75 -5.50
C THR A 95 -1.73 -19.60 -5.44
N TYR A 96 -0.58 -19.73 -6.10
CA TYR A 96 0.49 -18.74 -5.96
C TYR A 96 0.08 -17.38 -6.54
N TYR A 97 -0.36 -17.36 -7.80
CA TYR A 97 -0.84 -16.14 -8.44
C TYR A 97 -2.09 -15.59 -7.76
N ALA A 98 -3.06 -16.45 -7.42
CA ALA A 98 -4.26 -16.03 -6.71
C ALA A 98 -3.97 -15.29 -5.39
N ILE A 99 -3.00 -15.77 -4.59
CA ILE A 99 -2.59 -15.10 -3.35
C ILE A 99 -1.97 -13.73 -3.64
N ILE A 100 -1.04 -13.66 -4.59
CA ILE A 100 -0.31 -12.43 -4.90
C ILE A 100 -1.24 -11.38 -5.51
N ASP A 101 -2.08 -11.77 -6.46
CA ASP A 101 -3.03 -10.87 -7.12
C ASP A 101 -4.06 -10.32 -6.12
N LYS A 102 -4.50 -11.16 -5.18
CA LYS A 102 -5.41 -10.71 -4.12
C LYS A 102 -4.72 -9.73 -3.17
N LEU A 103 -3.48 -10.01 -2.75
CA LEU A 103 -2.73 -9.09 -1.90
C LEU A 103 -2.45 -7.77 -2.61
N HIS A 104 -2.04 -7.82 -3.88
CA HIS A 104 -1.78 -6.64 -4.71
C HIS A 104 -3.02 -5.75 -4.81
N SER A 105 -4.15 -6.31 -5.25
CA SER A 105 -5.41 -5.56 -5.40
C SER A 105 -5.91 -4.95 -4.09
N GLU A 106 -5.80 -5.66 -2.96
CA GLU A 106 -6.20 -5.09 -1.65
C GLU A 106 -5.25 -3.99 -1.17
N LEU A 107 -3.94 -4.11 -1.44
CA LEU A 107 -2.98 -3.06 -1.11
C LEU A 107 -3.19 -1.82 -1.98
N GLU A 108 -3.42 -1.97 -3.29
CA GLU A 108 -3.77 -0.88 -4.18
C GLU A 108 -5.03 -0.17 -3.72
N ARG A 109 -6.10 -0.93 -3.44
CA ARG A 109 -7.35 -0.39 -2.93
C ARG A 109 -7.15 0.41 -1.65
N LYS A 110 -6.33 -0.08 -0.71
CA LYS A 110 -6.00 0.66 0.51
C LYS A 110 -5.17 1.92 0.22
N ASN A 111 -4.17 1.83 -0.64
CA ASN A 111 -3.32 2.96 -0.99
C ASN A 111 -4.12 4.09 -1.63
N LEU A 112 -5.14 3.78 -2.44
CA LEU A 112 -6.02 4.78 -3.05
C LEU A 112 -6.68 5.70 -2.00
N TYR A 113 -7.17 5.15 -0.89
CA TYR A 113 -7.77 5.98 0.18
C TYR A 113 -6.74 6.92 0.83
N TYR A 114 -5.53 6.43 1.07
CA TYR A 114 -4.46 7.26 1.62
C TYR A 114 -3.98 8.31 0.62
N ASP A 115 -3.90 7.97 -0.67
CA ASP A 115 -3.55 8.90 -1.73
C ASP A 115 -4.61 10.00 -1.91
N GLU A 116 -5.89 9.67 -1.79
CA GLU A 116 -6.97 10.67 -1.77
C GLU A 116 -6.86 11.62 -0.56
N ALA A 117 -6.61 11.08 0.63
CA ALA A 117 -6.38 11.89 1.81
C ALA A 117 -5.13 12.78 1.63
N ASN A 118 -4.06 12.22 1.07
CA ASN A 118 -2.81 12.91 0.77
C ASN A 118 -3.05 14.10 -0.17
N LYS A 119 -3.77 13.88 -1.29
CA LYS A 119 -4.11 14.95 -2.24
C LYS A 119 -4.87 16.10 -1.58
N LYS A 120 -5.76 15.80 -0.64
CA LYS A 120 -6.59 16.79 0.07
C LYS A 120 -5.82 17.54 1.16
N PHE A 121 -5.07 16.84 2.00
CA PHE A 121 -4.61 17.39 3.28
C PHE A 121 -3.08 17.49 3.43
N ASN A 122 -2.30 16.88 2.54
CA ASN A 122 -0.84 16.83 2.70
C ASN A 122 -0.16 18.22 2.71
N PHE A 123 -0.81 19.23 2.12
CA PHE A 123 -0.29 20.60 2.19
C PHE A 123 -0.17 21.13 3.62
N LEU A 124 -0.99 20.65 4.56
CA LEU A 124 -0.91 21.03 5.98
C LEU A 124 0.37 20.50 6.64
N PHE A 125 0.80 19.29 6.29
CA PHE A 125 2.06 18.69 6.75
C PHE A 125 3.29 19.37 6.14
N GLN A 126 3.11 20.04 5.00
CA GLN A 126 4.18 20.68 4.23
C GLN A 126 4.04 22.20 4.18
N ILE A 127 3.18 22.81 5.01
CA ILE A 127 2.73 24.20 4.85
C ILE A 127 3.88 25.21 4.90
N ILE A 128 4.88 24.94 5.74
CA ILE A 128 6.10 25.76 5.87
C ILE A 128 7.05 25.52 4.68
N LYS A 129 7.11 24.28 4.17
CA LYS A 129 8.02 23.86 3.08
C LYS A 129 7.52 24.36 1.71
N LEU A 130 6.22 24.47 1.54
CA LEU A 130 5.59 24.90 0.29
C LEU A 130 5.68 26.43 0.13
N PRO A 131 5.86 26.94 -1.10
CA PRO A 131 5.77 28.36 -1.38
C PRO A 131 4.31 28.85 -1.22
N PRO A 132 4.07 30.14 -0.93
CA PRO A 132 2.73 30.69 -0.70
C PRO A 132 1.74 30.37 -1.83
N LEU A 133 2.16 30.50 -3.08
CA LEU A 133 1.30 30.21 -4.24
C LEU A 133 0.81 28.76 -4.27
N GLU A 134 1.66 27.79 -3.90
CA GLU A 134 1.28 26.38 -3.88
C GLU A 134 0.36 26.05 -2.70
N VAL A 135 0.59 26.68 -1.54
CA VAL A 135 -0.36 26.59 -0.41
C VAL A 135 -1.73 27.13 -0.80
N TYR A 136 -1.77 28.29 -1.47
CA TYR A 136 -3.02 28.91 -1.93
C TYR A 136 -3.78 27.98 -2.88
N LYS A 137 -3.12 27.46 -3.93
CA LYS A 137 -3.73 26.52 -4.89
C LYS A 137 -4.27 25.25 -4.21
N LYS A 138 -3.48 24.61 -3.33
CA LYS A 138 -3.90 23.39 -2.63
C LYS A 138 -5.08 23.65 -1.68
N THR A 139 -5.11 24.83 -1.06
CA THR A 139 -6.23 25.24 -0.20
C THR A 139 -7.50 25.46 -1.01
N GLN A 140 -7.42 26.07 -2.19
CA GLN A 140 -8.57 26.21 -3.10
C GLN A 140 -9.12 24.87 -3.57
N ILE A 141 -8.25 23.89 -3.86
CA ILE A 141 -8.69 22.52 -4.19
C ILE A 141 -9.51 21.95 -3.02
N LEU A 142 -9.01 22.07 -1.79
CA LEU A 142 -9.73 21.58 -0.60
C LEU A 142 -11.06 22.30 -0.40
N GLN A 143 -11.08 23.62 -0.51
CA GLN A 143 -12.28 24.45 -0.40
C GLN A 143 -13.36 24.10 -1.44
N ASN A 144 -12.94 23.76 -2.67
CA ASN A 144 -13.86 23.34 -3.72
C ASN A 144 -14.48 21.97 -3.46
N ILE A 145 -13.77 21.08 -2.75
CA ILE A 145 -14.29 19.77 -2.33
C ILE A 145 -15.30 19.95 -1.19
N TYR A 146 -15.01 20.87 -0.26
CA TYR A 146 -15.78 21.12 0.96
C TYR A 146 -16.40 22.53 0.97
N LYS A 147 -17.25 22.82 -0.03
CA LYS A 147 -17.76 24.18 -0.30
C LYS A 147 -18.52 24.82 0.85
N ASN A 148 -19.11 24.02 1.72
CA ASN A 148 -19.95 24.49 2.84
C ASN A 148 -19.19 24.53 4.17
N ASP A 149 -17.99 23.97 4.23
CA ASP A 149 -17.23 23.85 5.48
C ASP A 149 -16.20 24.98 5.65
N PHE A 150 -15.88 25.71 4.57
CA PHE A 150 -14.85 26.75 4.56
C PHE A 150 -15.36 28.11 4.09
N SER A 151 -14.95 29.17 4.78
CA SER A 151 -15.19 30.56 4.36
C SER A 151 -14.42 30.89 3.08
N SER A 152 -14.87 31.89 2.32
CA SER A 152 -14.15 32.39 1.14
C SER A 152 -12.73 32.87 1.43
N SER A 153 -12.43 33.25 2.68
CA SER A 153 -11.12 33.69 3.16
C SER A 153 -10.16 32.57 3.54
N PHE A 154 -10.61 31.31 3.59
CA PHE A 154 -9.81 30.17 4.07
C PHE A 154 -8.43 30.06 3.41
N ALA A 155 -8.34 30.25 2.09
CA ALA A 155 -7.05 30.26 1.39
C ALA A 155 -6.10 31.35 1.91
N ASN A 156 -6.60 32.56 2.16
CA ASN A 156 -5.80 33.65 2.71
C ASN A 156 -5.42 33.40 4.18
N GLU A 157 -6.31 32.83 4.98
CA GLU A 157 -6.03 32.44 6.37
C GLU A 157 -4.88 31.43 6.43
N CYS A 158 -4.85 30.44 5.52
CA CYS A 158 -3.72 29.50 5.43
C CYS A 158 -2.40 30.19 5.05
N ILE A 159 -2.42 31.21 4.18
CA ILE A 159 -1.22 31.99 3.85
C ILE A 159 -0.75 32.83 5.03
N GLN A 160 -1.67 33.48 5.74
CA GLN A 160 -1.34 34.23 6.94
C GLN A 160 -0.77 33.32 8.02
N PHE A 161 -1.40 32.17 8.26
CA PHE A 161 -0.94 31.16 9.20
C PHE A 161 0.46 30.66 8.85
N ARG A 162 0.72 30.36 7.57
CA ARG A 162 2.06 30.01 7.10
C ARG A 162 3.09 31.09 7.42
N SER A 163 2.77 32.35 7.14
CA SER A 163 3.67 33.49 7.41
C SER A 163 3.98 33.63 8.90
N TYR A 164 2.97 33.42 9.75
CA TYR A 164 3.15 33.33 11.21
C TYR A 164 4.09 32.18 11.60
N LEU A 165 3.89 30.97 11.07
CA LEU A 165 4.78 29.84 11.38
C LEU A 165 6.23 30.11 10.96
N MET A 166 6.44 30.84 9.86
CA MET A 166 7.77 31.24 9.42
C MET A 166 8.41 32.32 10.29
N SER A 167 7.62 33.17 10.96
CA SER A 167 8.17 34.19 11.86
C SER A 167 8.63 33.63 13.22
N LEU A 168 8.19 32.41 13.57
CA LEU A 168 8.66 31.71 14.77
C LEU A 168 10.16 31.38 14.66
N THR A 169 10.86 31.48 15.80
CA THR A 169 12.26 31.03 15.93
C THR A 169 12.37 29.55 15.65
N GLU A 170 13.47 29.10 15.03
CA GLU A 170 13.63 27.70 14.60
C GLU A 170 13.41 26.69 15.73
N ASN A 171 13.90 27.02 16.93
CA ASN A 171 13.79 26.21 18.14
C ASN A 171 12.32 25.95 18.55
N ILE A 172 11.42 26.87 18.20
CA ILE A 172 10.01 26.86 18.55
C ILE A 172 9.16 26.70 17.29
N ARG A 173 9.74 26.49 16.10
CA ARG A 173 8.95 26.30 14.89
C ARG A 173 8.41 24.87 14.86
N PRO A 174 7.08 24.68 14.81
CA PRO A 174 6.51 23.36 14.57
C PRO A 174 6.93 22.89 13.18
N LYS A 175 7.42 21.65 13.06
CA LYS A 175 7.82 21.09 11.77
C LYS A 175 6.63 20.51 11.01
N THR A 176 5.60 20.11 11.74
CA THR A 176 4.35 19.54 11.24
C THR A 176 3.14 20.18 11.94
N ILE A 177 1.94 20.02 11.37
CA ILE A 177 0.71 20.45 12.03
C ILE A 177 0.43 19.67 13.33
N VAL A 178 0.96 18.44 13.44
CA VAL A 178 0.88 17.62 14.66
C VAL A 178 1.66 18.27 15.80
N ASP A 179 2.83 18.85 15.51
CA ASP A 179 3.62 19.59 16.51
C ASP A 179 2.86 20.80 17.05
N ILE A 180 1.93 21.36 16.26
CA ILE A 180 1.09 22.49 16.67
C ILE A 180 0.04 22.01 17.68
N PHE A 181 -0.62 20.90 17.37
CA PHE A 181 -1.67 20.32 18.22
C PHE A 181 -1.14 19.86 19.59
N ILE A 182 0.04 19.22 19.62
CA ILE A 182 0.67 18.76 20.86
C ILE A 182 1.05 19.93 21.78
N ARG A 183 1.35 21.11 21.22
CA ARG A 183 1.71 22.29 22.01
C ARG A 183 0.50 22.98 22.63
N THR A 184 -0.63 22.97 21.94
CA THR A 184 -1.88 23.52 22.48
C THR A 184 -2.40 22.72 23.67
N GLU A 185 -2.20 21.40 23.69
CA GLU A 185 -2.58 20.55 24.83
C GLU A 185 -1.70 20.76 26.07
N LYS A 186 -0.43 21.16 25.92
CA LYS A 186 0.47 21.45 27.07
C LYS A 186 0.21 22.80 27.74
N LEU A 187 -0.65 23.63 27.14
CA LEU A 187 -1.01 24.96 27.65
C LEU A 187 -2.40 24.98 28.32
N GLN A 188 -3.06 23.82 28.42
CA GLN A 188 -4.30 23.60 29.18
C GLN A 188 -3.99 22.78 30.44
#